data_AF-A0A1V4V3D4-F1
#
_entry.id   AF-A0A1V4V3D4-F1
#
_cell.length_a   1.000
_cell.length_b   1.000
_cell.length_c   1.000
_cell.angle_alpha   90.00
_cell.angle_beta   90.00
_cell.angle_gamma   90.00
#
_symmetry.space_group_name_H-M   'P 1'
#
loop_
_entity.id
_entity.type
_entity.pdbx_description
1 polymer ?
#
loop_
_entity_poly.entity_id
_entity_poly.type
_entity_poly.pdbx_seq_one_letter_code
_entity_poly.pdbx_strand_id
1 'polypeptide(L)'
;MRILAVLSGDETMLSIFKRGLDPHRETAQAIFEKAKITDEERQIAKTLNYGTIYGGGANMVLTQLPNLMEKDAQEFLHRFYRSYPGLKGWQQRVTFGAPTVTVDGRAYKVSRSALGRLRYVDPDHRNALINTPVQSTGADLQKIALGRLYRELAKPEHDAFNLVNAVHDSILLEVPDRRTCEAMRLIQRVMEEAGEEILKEVPCLTEVKVGKDWSFPKDKRGLSAFLRRVASWAIGRS
;
A
#
# COMPACT_ATOMS: atom_id res chain seq x y z
N MET A 1 -0.97 2.92 0.89
CA MET A 1 -1.62 4.24 1.03
C MET A 1 -3.15 4.16 1.07
N ARG A 2 -3.85 3.40 0.20
CA ARG A 2 -5.33 3.25 0.26
C ARG A 2 -5.86 2.80 1.63
N ILE A 3 -5.28 1.73 2.19
CA ILE A 3 -5.63 1.26 3.55
C ILE A 3 -5.45 2.36 4.58
N LEU A 4 -4.34 3.12 4.49
CA LEU A 4 -4.10 4.22 5.42
C LEU A 4 -5.18 5.30 5.31
N ALA A 5 -5.57 5.70 4.10
CA ALA A 5 -6.63 6.69 3.88
C ALA A 5 -7.96 6.25 4.53
N VAL A 6 -8.32 4.97 4.38
CA VAL A 6 -9.52 4.39 5.01
C VAL A 6 -9.38 4.34 6.54
N LEU A 7 -8.25 3.87 7.06
CA LEU A 7 -8.02 3.78 8.51
C LEU A 7 -7.95 5.14 9.19
N SER A 8 -7.36 6.14 8.52
CA SER A 8 -7.26 7.49 9.06
C SER A 8 -8.56 8.26 8.98
N GLY A 9 -9.44 7.91 8.03
CA GLY A 9 -10.63 8.68 7.70
C GLY A 9 -10.29 10.08 7.16
N ASP A 10 -9.10 10.25 6.58
CA ASP A 10 -8.68 11.55 6.06
C ASP A 10 -9.41 11.86 4.74
N GLU A 11 -10.29 12.86 4.77
CA GLU A 11 -11.16 13.21 3.64
C GLU A 11 -10.39 13.58 2.38
N THR A 12 -9.27 14.30 2.53
CA THR A 12 -8.41 14.67 1.40
C THR A 12 -7.80 13.41 0.76
N MET A 13 -7.20 12.53 1.56
CA MET A 13 -6.63 11.27 1.05
C MET A 13 -7.70 10.38 0.40
N LEU A 14 -8.87 10.26 1.03
CA LEU A 14 -9.98 9.48 0.48
C LEU A 14 -10.43 10.04 -0.87
N SER A 15 -10.59 11.37 -0.98
CA SER A 15 -10.97 12.06 -2.20
C SER A 15 -9.97 11.83 -3.34
N ILE A 16 -8.67 11.90 -3.06
CA ILE A 16 -7.60 11.62 -4.03
C ILE A 16 -7.78 10.23 -4.65
N PHE A 17 -7.95 9.20 -3.81
CA PHE A 17 -8.10 7.84 -4.33
C PHE A 17 -9.45 7.58 -5.00
N LYS A 18 -10.55 8.16 -4.47
CA LYS A 18 -11.90 8.08 -5.09
C LYS A 18 -11.91 8.65 -6.51
N ARG A 19 -11.17 9.74 -6.72
CA ARG A 19 -11.07 10.43 -8.02
C ARG A 19 -10.00 9.84 -8.93
N GLY A 20 -9.29 8.79 -8.50
CA GLY A 20 -8.21 8.19 -9.29
C GLY A 20 -7.01 9.12 -9.52
N LEU A 21 -6.81 10.11 -8.65
CA LEU A 21 -5.69 11.06 -8.74
C LEU A 21 -4.39 10.42 -8.23
N ASP A 22 -3.26 10.97 -8.68
CA ASP A 22 -1.94 10.56 -8.22
C ASP A 22 -1.64 11.19 -6.85
N PRO A 23 -1.60 10.41 -5.75
CA PRO A 23 -1.42 10.96 -4.41
C PRO A 23 -0.08 11.69 -4.23
N HIS A 24 0.93 11.35 -5.02
CA HIS A 24 2.23 12.02 -4.96
C HIS A 24 2.19 13.38 -5.65
N ARG A 25 1.49 13.50 -6.78
CA ARG A 25 1.30 14.81 -7.43
C ARG A 25 0.40 15.72 -6.60
N GLU A 26 -0.67 15.21 -6.03
CA GLU A 26 -1.55 15.99 -5.15
C GLU A 26 -0.80 16.49 -3.91
N THR A 27 0.03 15.62 -3.30
CA THR A 27 0.90 16.03 -2.19
C THR A 27 1.92 17.08 -2.64
N ALA A 28 2.53 16.91 -3.82
CA ALA A 28 3.47 17.89 -4.35
C ALA A 28 2.80 19.27 -4.55
N GLN A 29 1.60 19.31 -5.13
CA GLN A 29 0.83 20.55 -5.27
C GLN A 29 0.63 21.25 -3.94
N ALA A 30 0.32 20.49 -2.89
CA ALA A 30 0.09 21.01 -1.56
C ALA A 30 1.38 21.52 -0.86
N ILE A 31 2.49 20.78 -0.94
CA ILE A 31 3.74 21.16 -0.25
C ILE A 31 4.52 22.24 -0.99
N PHE A 32 4.46 22.28 -2.32
CA PHE A 32 5.08 23.33 -3.14
C PHE A 32 4.16 24.53 -3.37
N GLU A 33 2.88 24.44 -2.97
CA GLU A 33 1.85 25.48 -3.16
C GLU A 33 1.74 25.93 -4.63
N LYS A 34 1.76 24.95 -5.54
CA LYS A 34 1.91 25.15 -6.99
C LYS A 34 0.99 24.20 -7.75
N ALA A 35 0.30 24.70 -8.78
CA ALA A 35 -0.60 23.87 -9.58
C ALA A 35 0.12 22.90 -10.54
N LYS A 36 1.18 23.36 -11.21
CA LYS A 36 1.93 22.54 -12.20
C LYS A 36 3.16 21.91 -11.56
N ILE A 37 3.15 20.60 -11.34
CA ILE A 37 4.24 19.89 -10.66
C ILE A 37 5.18 19.18 -11.64
N THR A 38 6.50 19.33 -11.47
CA THR A 38 7.51 18.60 -12.24
C THR A 38 7.67 17.15 -11.75
N ASP A 39 8.33 16.30 -12.53
CA ASP A 39 8.54 14.90 -12.12
C ASP A 39 9.50 14.79 -10.93
N GLU A 40 10.45 15.71 -10.80
CA GLU A 40 11.35 15.83 -9.65
C GLU A 40 10.57 16.22 -8.39
N GLU A 41 9.67 17.21 -8.47
CA GLU A 41 8.80 17.62 -7.36
C GLU A 41 7.86 16.50 -6.94
N ARG A 42 7.29 15.76 -7.91
CA ARG A 42 6.51 14.54 -7.64
C ARG A 42 7.35 13.50 -6.89
N GLN A 43 8.60 13.29 -7.29
CA GLN A 43 9.50 12.34 -6.66
C GLN A 43 9.87 12.75 -5.23
N ILE A 44 10.08 14.04 -4.97
CA ILE A 44 10.26 14.60 -3.63
C ILE A 44 9.03 14.33 -2.76
N ALA A 45 7.83 14.64 -3.25
CA ALA A 45 6.58 14.40 -2.53
C ALA A 45 6.33 12.90 -2.31
N LYS A 46 6.76 12.04 -3.23
CA LYS A 46 6.73 10.58 -3.05
C LYS A 46 7.58 10.14 -1.87
N THR A 47 8.81 10.62 -1.80
CA THR A 47 9.70 10.35 -0.66
C THR A 47 9.12 10.89 0.65
N LEU A 48 8.58 12.11 0.64
CA LEU A 48 7.91 12.72 1.79
C LEU A 48 6.70 11.89 2.24
N ASN A 49 5.87 11.41 1.30
CA ASN A 49 4.72 10.55 1.60
C ASN A 49 5.18 9.30 2.34
N TYR A 50 6.10 8.51 1.77
CA TYR A 50 6.54 7.27 2.43
C TYR A 50 7.26 7.50 3.75
N GLY A 51 7.98 8.62 3.89
CA GLY A 51 8.55 9.03 5.17
C GLY A 51 7.48 9.38 6.20
N THR A 52 6.52 10.21 5.84
CA THR A 52 5.62 10.85 6.82
C THR A 52 4.44 9.97 7.20
N ILE A 53 3.88 9.20 6.26
CA ILE A 53 2.66 8.42 6.50
C ILE A 53 2.82 7.37 7.61
N TYR A 54 4.05 6.89 7.84
CA TYR A 54 4.39 5.93 8.87
C TYR A 54 5.01 6.54 10.14
N GLY A 55 4.84 7.85 10.34
CA GLY A 55 5.26 8.54 11.56
C GLY A 55 6.65 9.18 11.51
N GLY A 56 7.27 9.24 10.33
CA GLY A 56 8.52 9.98 10.16
C GLY A 56 8.38 11.48 10.38
N GLY A 57 9.39 12.06 11.04
CA GLY A 57 9.58 13.50 11.13
C GLY A 57 10.58 14.03 10.09
N ALA A 58 10.92 15.31 10.20
CA ALA A 58 11.82 16.00 9.28
C ALA A 58 13.17 15.29 9.10
N ASN A 59 13.77 14.75 10.18
CA ASN A 59 15.05 14.01 10.10
C ASN A 59 14.98 12.79 9.17
N MET A 60 13.85 12.09 9.17
CA MET A 60 13.67 10.93 8.29
C MET A 60 13.50 11.35 6.83
N VAL A 61 12.85 12.49 6.60
CA VAL A 61 12.72 13.11 5.27
C VAL A 61 14.10 13.53 4.76
N LEU A 62 14.91 14.21 5.59
CA LEU A 62 16.27 14.65 5.25
C LEU A 62 17.21 13.49 4.94
N THR A 63 17.07 12.36 5.65
CA THR A 63 17.85 11.15 5.37
C THR A 63 17.59 10.61 3.96
N GLN A 64 16.37 10.77 3.44
CA GLN A 64 15.97 10.30 2.12
C GLN A 64 16.14 11.38 1.03
N LEU A 65 16.27 12.64 1.43
CA LEU A 65 16.45 13.82 0.57
C LEU A 65 17.64 14.64 1.10
N PRO A 66 18.88 14.16 0.95
CA PRO A 66 20.06 14.77 1.59
C PRO A 66 20.37 16.18 1.10
N ASN A 67 19.84 16.57 -0.07
CA ASN A 67 20.01 17.91 -0.64
C ASN A 67 18.92 18.90 -0.20
N LEU A 68 17.93 18.45 0.58
CA LEU A 68 16.86 19.31 1.10
C LEU A 68 17.35 20.03 2.36
N MET A 69 17.12 21.34 2.45
CA MET A 69 17.46 22.08 3.66
C MET A 69 16.53 21.68 4.81
N GLU A 70 17.03 21.66 6.04
CA GLU A 70 16.21 21.31 7.22
C GLU A 70 14.96 22.19 7.35
N LYS A 71 15.10 23.50 7.10
CA LYS A 71 13.99 24.45 7.10
C LYS A 71 12.90 24.05 6.10
N ASP A 72 13.29 23.63 4.89
CA ASP A 72 12.35 23.22 3.85
C ASP A 72 11.67 21.91 4.22
N ALA A 73 12.40 20.96 4.81
CA ALA A 73 11.82 19.71 5.30
C ALA A 73 10.77 19.94 6.39
N GLN A 74 11.02 20.86 7.33
CA GLN A 74 10.05 21.24 8.36
C GLN A 74 8.81 21.91 7.74
N GLU A 75 8.99 22.83 6.80
CA GLU A 75 7.90 23.52 6.14
C GLU A 75 7.04 22.56 5.28
N PHE A 76 7.68 21.66 4.53
CA PHE A 76 6.97 20.63 3.77
C PHE A 76 6.18 19.68 4.68
N LEU A 77 6.74 19.31 5.83
CA LEU A 77 6.05 18.48 6.81
C LEU A 77 4.83 19.21 7.41
N HIS A 78 4.98 20.51 7.69
CA HIS A 78 3.88 21.34 8.17
C HIS A 78 2.75 21.42 7.14
N ARG A 79 3.06 21.72 5.87
CA ARG A 79 2.08 21.78 4.77
C ARG A 79 1.43 20.42 4.50
N PHE A 80 2.19 19.33 4.59
CA PHE A 80 1.69 17.97 4.47
C PHE A 80 0.58 17.71 5.51
N TYR A 81 0.85 17.97 6.79
CA TYR A 81 -0.14 17.75 7.84
C TYR A 81 -1.30 18.74 7.83
N ARG A 82 -1.10 19.95 7.30
CA ARG A 82 -2.20 20.90 7.02
C ARG A 82 -3.16 20.35 5.95
N SER A 83 -2.64 19.60 4.99
CA SER A 83 -3.40 19.01 3.88
C SER A 83 -4.10 17.70 4.26
N TYR A 84 -3.53 16.98 5.23
CA TYR A 84 -4.02 15.68 5.72
C TYR A 84 -4.26 15.69 7.24
N PRO A 85 -5.20 16.52 7.76
CA PRO A 85 -5.44 16.66 9.19
C PRO A 85 -6.00 15.37 9.83
N GLY A 86 -6.80 14.60 9.10
CA GLY A 86 -7.35 13.32 9.55
C GLY A 86 -6.26 12.28 9.75
N LEU A 87 -5.26 12.26 8.87
CA LEU A 87 -4.06 11.43 9.03
C LEU A 87 -3.31 11.77 10.33
N LYS A 88 -3.04 13.07 10.58
CA LYS A 88 -2.34 13.49 11.81
C LYS A 88 -3.11 13.07 13.06
N GLY A 89 -4.42 13.32 13.08
CA GLY A 89 -5.28 12.94 14.20
C GLY A 89 -5.29 11.42 14.42
N TRP A 90 -5.37 10.64 13.35
CA TRP A 90 -5.30 9.18 13.43
C TRP A 90 -3.95 8.69 13.97
N GLN A 91 -2.82 9.21 13.47
CA GLN A 91 -1.48 8.84 13.95
C GLN A 91 -1.31 9.12 15.46
N GLN A 92 -1.87 10.23 15.95
CA GLN A 92 -1.89 10.53 17.38
C GLN A 92 -2.74 9.52 18.15
N ARG A 93 -3.96 9.22 17.69
CA ARG A 93 -4.85 8.24 18.35
C ARG A 93 -4.21 6.85 18.44
N VAL A 94 -3.60 6.34 17.37
CA VAL A 94 -2.98 5.00 17.40
C VAL A 94 -1.71 4.95 18.25
N THR A 95 -0.99 6.06 18.37
CA THR A 95 0.22 6.12 19.21
C THR A 95 -0.14 6.21 20.70
N PHE A 96 -0.98 7.18 21.06
CA PHE A 96 -1.26 7.51 22.46
C PHE A 96 -2.41 6.69 23.05
N GLY A 97 -3.34 6.23 22.22
CA GLY A 97 -4.49 5.44 22.65
C GLY A 97 -4.26 3.92 22.66
N ALA A 98 -3.08 3.44 22.27
CA ALA A 98 -2.80 2.00 22.26
C ALA A 98 -2.76 1.44 23.70
N PRO A 99 -3.59 0.43 24.03
CA PRO A 99 -3.56 -0.23 25.33
C PRO A 99 -2.20 -0.88 25.59
N THR A 100 -1.74 -0.84 26.84
CA THR A 100 -0.54 -1.58 27.26
C THR A 100 -0.94 -2.90 27.90
N VAL A 101 -0.24 -3.97 27.57
CA VAL A 101 -0.38 -5.30 28.19
C VAL A 101 1.00 -5.85 28.53
N THR A 102 1.06 -6.73 29.53
CA THR A 102 2.29 -7.43 29.90
C THR A 102 2.17 -8.88 29.47
N VAL A 103 3.15 -9.36 28.70
CA VAL A 103 3.26 -10.76 28.27
C VAL A 103 4.65 -11.24 28.67
N ASP A 104 4.73 -12.32 29.45
CA ASP A 104 5.99 -12.92 29.93
C ASP A 104 6.95 -11.90 30.58
N GLY A 105 6.40 -10.98 31.38
CA GLY A 105 7.15 -9.95 32.10
C GLY A 105 7.59 -8.76 31.25
N ARG A 106 7.30 -8.73 29.95
CA ARG A 106 7.58 -7.59 29.06
C ARG A 106 6.32 -6.82 28.70
N ALA A 107 6.42 -5.49 28.71
CA ALA A 107 5.34 -4.60 28.31
C ALA A 107 5.24 -4.48 26.78
N TYR A 108 4.03 -4.51 26.26
CA TYR A 108 3.70 -4.32 24.85
C TYR A 108 2.54 -3.36 24.70
N LYS A 109 2.52 -2.65 23.57
CA LYS A 109 1.35 -1.95 23.09
C LYS A 109 0.53 -2.87 22.18
N VAL A 110 -0.78 -2.85 22.37
CA VAL A 110 -1.72 -3.63 21.56
C VAL A 110 -2.11 -2.84 20.32
N SER A 111 -1.88 -3.44 19.15
CA SER A 111 -2.33 -2.95 17.86
C SER A 111 -3.21 -3.99 17.17
N ARG A 112 -4.09 -3.54 16.28
CA ARG A 112 -5.00 -4.43 15.53
C ARG A 112 -5.07 -4.02 14.06
N SER A 113 -5.28 -5.00 13.19
CA SER A 113 -5.74 -4.73 11.84
C SER A 113 -7.20 -4.25 11.83
N ALA A 114 -7.66 -3.75 10.69
CA ALA A 114 -9.05 -3.38 10.47
C ALA A 114 -10.02 -4.57 10.68
N LEU A 115 -9.54 -5.80 10.45
CA LEU A 115 -10.30 -7.04 10.64
C LEU A 115 -10.06 -7.67 12.02
N GLY A 116 -9.45 -6.92 12.96
CA GLY A 116 -9.36 -7.30 14.37
C GLY A 116 -8.16 -8.17 14.76
N ARG A 117 -7.30 -8.56 13.81
CA ARG A 117 -6.11 -9.38 14.10
C ARG A 117 -5.17 -8.65 15.06
N LEU A 118 -4.93 -9.27 16.22
CA LEU A 118 -4.10 -8.74 17.30
C LEU A 118 -2.61 -8.77 16.93
N ARG A 119 -1.88 -7.71 17.30
CA ARG A 119 -0.41 -7.62 17.25
C ARG A 119 0.13 -6.94 18.50
N TYR A 120 1.22 -7.49 19.03
CA TYR A 120 2.01 -6.86 20.07
C TYR A 120 3.11 -6.02 19.42
N VAL A 121 3.21 -4.76 19.83
CA VAL A 121 4.19 -3.81 19.33
C VAL A 121 5.02 -3.34 20.52
N ASP A 122 6.32 -3.23 20.30
CA ASP A 122 7.23 -2.67 21.30
C ASP A 122 6.81 -1.22 21.62
N PRO A 123 6.61 -0.85 22.90
CA PRO A 123 6.21 0.50 23.29
C PRO A 123 7.20 1.59 22.83
N ASP A 124 8.49 1.26 22.69
CA ASP A 124 9.54 2.22 22.31
C ASP A 124 9.53 2.52 20.80
N HIS A 125 8.83 1.72 20.01
CA HIS A 125 8.77 1.85 18.55
C HIS A 125 7.49 2.55 18.09
N ARG A 126 7.42 3.87 18.29
CA ARG A 126 6.28 4.71 17.86
C ARG A 126 5.85 4.50 16.41
N ASN A 127 6.80 4.48 15.46
CA ASN A 127 6.48 4.29 14.05
C ASN A 127 5.88 2.91 13.78
N ALA A 128 6.26 1.89 14.56
CA ALA A 128 5.66 0.57 14.45
C ALA A 128 4.19 0.57 14.89
N LEU A 129 3.77 1.42 15.84
CA LEU A 129 2.36 1.57 16.24
C LEU A 129 1.49 2.14 15.13
N ILE A 130 2.05 3.06 14.35
CA ILE A 130 1.38 3.66 13.18
C ILE A 130 1.34 2.66 12.01
N ASN A 131 2.43 1.94 11.79
CA ASN A 131 2.58 1.05 10.65
C ASN A 131 1.82 -0.29 10.82
N THR A 132 1.78 -0.83 12.05
CA THR A 132 1.22 -2.16 12.32
C THR A 132 -0.25 -2.33 11.92
N PRO A 133 -1.18 -1.38 12.19
CA PRO A 133 -2.55 -1.47 11.71
C PRO A 133 -2.63 -1.56 10.18
N VAL A 134 -1.84 -0.76 9.47
CA VAL A 134 -1.83 -0.70 7.99
C VAL A 134 -1.29 -2.01 7.41
N GLN A 135 -0.11 -2.45 7.85
CA GLN A 135 0.52 -3.69 7.34
C GLN A 135 -0.27 -4.94 7.71
N SER A 136 -0.82 -4.98 8.92
CA SER A 136 -1.63 -6.12 9.35
C SER A 136 -2.92 -6.20 8.54
N THR A 137 -3.55 -5.06 8.25
CA THR A 137 -4.72 -5.03 7.35
C THR A 137 -4.34 -5.50 5.95
N GLY A 138 -3.24 -4.98 5.37
CA GLY A 138 -2.79 -5.43 4.04
C GLY A 138 -2.52 -6.94 3.98
N ALA A 139 -1.88 -7.49 5.01
CA ALA A 139 -1.65 -8.93 5.10
C ALA A 139 -2.94 -9.74 5.34
N ASP A 140 -3.99 -9.17 5.93
CA ASP A 140 -5.29 -9.84 6.03
C ASP A 140 -5.97 -9.90 4.66
N LEU A 141 -6.01 -8.77 3.93
CA LEU A 141 -6.58 -8.71 2.58
C LEU A 141 -5.85 -9.65 1.62
N GLN A 142 -4.51 -9.71 1.69
CA GLN A 142 -3.72 -10.67 0.91
C GLN A 142 -4.12 -12.13 1.21
N LYS A 143 -4.31 -12.47 2.48
CA LYS A 143 -4.72 -13.84 2.87
C LYS A 143 -6.14 -14.16 2.42
N ILE A 144 -7.04 -13.18 2.46
CA ILE A 144 -8.41 -13.33 1.93
C ILE A 144 -8.35 -13.58 0.42
N ALA A 145 -7.58 -12.78 -0.32
CA ALA A 145 -7.37 -12.97 -1.77
C ALA A 145 -6.78 -14.36 -2.08
N LEU A 146 -5.76 -14.79 -1.33
CA LEU A 146 -5.17 -16.12 -1.48
C LEU A 146 -6.16 -17.25 -1.17
N GLY A 147 -6.98 -17.09 -0.11
CA GLY A 147 -8.02 -18.07 0.22
C GLY A 147 -9.10 -18.18 -0.86
N ARG A 148 -9.49 -17.06 -1.47
CA ARG A 148 -10.42 -17.03 -2.61
C ARG A 148 -9.78 -17.65 -3.85
N LEU A 149 -8.54 -17.27 -4.18
CA LEU A 149 -7.79 -17.83 -5.29
C LEU A 149 -7.61 -19.34 -5.13
N TYR A 150 -7.26 -19.83 -3.94
CA TYR A 150 -7.10 -21.26 -3.67
C TYR A 150 -8.36 -22.06 -4.01
N ARG A 151 -9.55 -21.55 -3.65
CA ARG A 151 -10.83 -22.20 -4.01
C ARG A 151 -11.08 -22.20 -5.51
N GLU A 152 -10.71 -21.12 -6.20
CA GLU A 152 -10.82 -21.05 -7.66
C GLU A 152 -9.88 -22.02 -8.36
N LEU A 153 -8.62 -22.12 -7.90
CA LEU A 153 -7.62 -23.04 -8.45
C LEU A 153 -7.95 -24.52 -8.21
N ALA A 154 -8.80 -24.83 -7.22
CA ALA A 154 -9.26 -26.20 -6.96
C ALA A 154 -10.31 -26.69 -7.98
N LYS A 155 -10.85 -25.80 -8.83
CA LYS A 155 -11.84 -26.18 -9.84
C LYS A 155 -11.18 -26.86 -11.04
N PRO A 156 -11.81 -27.87 -11.67
CA PRO A 156 -11.23 -28.57 -12.81
C PRO A 156 -10.85 -27.65 -13.98
N GLU A 157 -11.61 -26.57 -14.19
CA GLU A 157 -11.26 -25.62 -15.23
C GLU A 157 -9.93 -24.93 -14.97
N HIS A 158 -9.41 -24.80 -13.75
CA HIS A 158 -8.14 -24.11 -13.46
C HIS A 158 -6.99 -25.06 -13.13
N ASP A 159 -7.10 -26.35 -13.47
CA ASP A 159 -6.11 -27.41 -13.19
C ASP A 159 -4.67 -27.08 -13.62
N ALA A 160 -4.51 -26.30 -14.69
CA ALA A 160 -3.23 -25.90 -15.23
C ALA A 160 -2.65 -24.61 -14.62
N PHE A 161 -3.32 -24.00 -13.64
CA PHE A 161 -2.89 -22.74 -13.02
C PHE A 161 -2.16 -23.02 -11.70
N ASN A 162 -0.91 -22.57 -11.60
CA ASN A 162 -0.06 -22.85 -10.45
C ASN A 162 0.22 -21.58 -9.65
N LEU A 163 -0.18 -21.55 -8.38
CA LEU A 163 0.25 -20.52 -7.44
C LEU A 163 1.72 -20.78 -7.06
N VAL A 164 2.62 -19.91 -7.53
CA VAL A 164 4.07 -20.08 -7.31
C VAL A 164 4.51 -19.34 -6.05
N ASN A 165 4.05 -18.11 -5.85
CA ASN A 165 4.50 -17.29 -4.73
C ASN A 165 3.47 -16.20 -4.36
N ALA A 166 3.56 -15.70 -3.13
CA ALA A 166 2.84 -14.52 -2.69
C ALA A 166 3.77 -13.68 -1.80
N VAL A 167 4.10 -12.46 -2.24
CA VAL A 167 5.06 -11.58 -1.57
C VAL A 167 4.38 -10.26 -1.24
N HIS A 168 4.18 -9.98 0.05
CA HIS A 168 3.44 -8.82 0.55
C HIS A 168 2.05 -8.68 -0.07
N ASP A 169 1.97 -7.88 -1.11
CA ASP A 169 0.81 -7.46 -1.86
C ASP A 169 0.89 -7.94 -3.31
N SER A 170 1.73 -8.91 -3.63
CA SER A 170 1.83 -9.53 -4.95
C SER A 170 1.47 -11.00 -4.88
N ILE A 171 0.76 -11.50 -5.90
CA ILE A 171 0.51 -12.93 -6.11
C ILE A 171 1.11 -13.32 -7.45
N LEU A 172 2.02 -14.30 -7.43
CA LEU A 172 2.53 -14.93 -8.62
C LEU A 172 1.74 -16.20 -8.96
N LEU A 173 1.08 -16.17 -10.12
CA LEU A 173 0.52 -17.34 -10.78
C LEU A 173 1.33 -17.69 -12.06
N GLU A 174 1.60 -18.98 -12.27
CA GLU A 174 2.12 -19.52 -13.53
C GLU A 174 0.96 -20.21 -14.27
N VAL A 175 0.81 -19.90 -15.56
CA VAL A 175 -0.32 -20.40 -16.37
C VAL A 175 0.10 -20.71 -17.80
N PRO A 176 -0.64 -21.58 -18.53
CA PRO A 176 -0.43 -21.79 -19.96
C PRO A 176 -0.69 -20.51 -20.75
N ASP A 177 0.16 -20.22 -21.75
CA ASP A 177 0.08 -19.00 -22.58
C ASP A 177 -1.33 -18.73 -23.10
N ARG A 178 -1.98 -19.77 -23.64
CA ARG A 178 -3.33 -19.71 -24.21
C ARG A 178 -4.43 -19.31 -23.21
N ARG A 179 -4.14 -19.36 -21.91
CA ARG A 179 -5.06 -19.04 -20.81
C ARG A 179 -4.66 -17.81 -20.00
N THR A 180 -3.67 -17.05 -20.46
CA THR A 180 -3.19 -15.83 -19.78
C THR A 180 -4.34 -14.87 -19.48
N CYS A 181 -5.18 -14.55 -20.47
CA CYS A 181 -6.25 -13.56 -20.29
C CYS A 181 -7.28 -13.99 -19.23
N GLU A 182 -7.53 -15.29 -19.13
CA GLU A 182 -8.43 -15.85 -18.12
C GLU A 182 -7.82 -15.74 -16.73
N ALA A 183 -6.55 -16.13 -16.58
CA ALA A 183 -5.79 -16.01 -15.35
C ALA A 183 -5.69 -14.56 -14.85
N MET A 184 -5.50 -13.61 -15.77
CA MET A 184 -5.50 -12.17 -15.45
C MET A 184 -6.83 -11.72 -14.87
N ARG A 185 -7.96 -12.12 -15.48
CA ARG A 185 -9.29 -11.76 -14.97
C ARG A 185 -9.57 -12.41 -13.62
N LEU A 186 -9.18 -13.68 -13.46
CA LEU A 186 -9.33 -14.40 -12.21
C LEU A 186 -8.56 -13.70 -11.08
N ILE A 187 -7.28 -13.39 -11.31
CA ILE A 187 -6.44 -12.79 -10.28
C ILE A 187 -6.88 -11.35 -9.94
N GLN A 188 -7.28 -10.56 -10.94
CA GLN A 188 -7.85 -9.23 -10.68
C GLN A 188 -9.10 -9.35 -9.82
N ARG A 189 -10.07 -10.16 -10.24
CA ARG A 189 -11.33 -10.34 -9.52
C ARG A 189 -11.10 -10.72 -8.05
N VAL A 190 -10.34 -11.79 -7.77
CA VAL A 190 -10.16 -12.26 -6.38
C VAL A 190 -9.43 -11.25 -5.49
N MET A 191 -8.54 -10.44 -6.06
CA MET A 191 -7.78 -9.42 -5.32
C MET A 191 -8.61 -8.15 -5.08
N GLU A 192 -9.36 -7.70 -6.09
CA GLU A 192 -10.23 -6.53 -5.99
C GLU A 192 -11.38 -6.80 -5.02
N GLU A 193 -12.06 -7.95 -5.15
CA GLU A 193 -13.13 -8.32 -4.22
C GLU A 193 -12.61 -8.57 -2.79
N ALA A 194 -11.35 -9.00 -2.61
CA ALA A 194 -10.75 -9.08 -1.28
C ALA A 194 -10.53 -7.69 -0.70
N GLY A 195 -10.12 -6.73 -1.53
CA GLY A 195 -9.98 -5.33 -1.16
C GLY A 195 -11.28 -4.72 -0.64
N GLU A 196 -12.43 -5.07 -1.21
CA GLU A 196 -13.76 -4.57 -0.84
C GLU A 196 -14.16 -4.86 0.62
N GLU A 197 -13.53 -5.84 1.28
CA GLU A 197 -13.75 -6.12 2.71
C GLU A 197 -13.49 -4.88 3.58
N ILE A 198 -12.51 -4.06 3.18
CA ILE A 198 -12.11 -2.84 3.90
C ILE A 198 -12.21 -1.58 3.02
N LEU A 199 -11.88 -1.66 1.74
CA LEU A 199 -11.77 -0.52 0.82
C LEU A 199 -13.09 -0.21 0.11
N LYS A 200 -14.22 -0.21 0.83
CA LYS A 200 -15.57 -0.04 0.24
C LYS A 200 -15.75 1.27 -0.51
N GLU A 201 -15.15 2.33 0.01
CA GLU A 201 -15.30 3.67 -0.55
C GLU A 201 -14.17 4.07 -1.51
N VAL A 202 -13.11 3.26 -1.59
CA VAL A 202 -11.90 3.59 -2.37
C VAL A 202 -11.62 2.43 -3.32
N PRO A 203 -11.65 2.65 -4.65
CA PRO A 203 -11.41 1.58 -5.61
C PRO A 203 -10.09 0.84 -5.33
N CYS A 204 -10.22 -0.47 -5.08
CA CYS A 204 -9.09 -1.37 -4.98
C CYS A 204 -8.75 -1.84 -6.39
N LEU A 205 -7.79 -1.17 -7.03
CA LEU A 205 -7.38 -1.51 -8.39
C LEU A 205 -6.22 -2.53 -8.38
N THR A 206 -6.31 -3.54 -9.23
CA THR A 206 -5.25 -4.54 -9.42
C THR A 206 -4.56 -4.38 -10.77
N GLU A 207 -3.29 -3.97 -10.76
CA GLU A 207 -2.42 -4.05 -11.93
C GLU A 207 -1.98 -5.51 -12.13
N VAL A 208 -2.02 -6.00 -13.38
CA VAL A 208 -1.49 -7.33 -13.71
C VAL A 208 -0.39 -7.19 -14.74
N LYS A 209 0.79 -7.67 -14.38
CA LYS A 209 1.93 -7.84 -15.28
C LYS A 209 1.99 -9.29 -15.76
N VAL A 210 2.69 -9.48 -16.87
CA VAL A 210 2.62 -10.69 -17.67
C VAL A 210 3.97 -10.80 -18.39
N GLY A 211 4.80 -11.77 -18.01
CA GLY A 211 6.15 -11.93 -18.59
C GLY A 211 6.70 -13.34 -18.41
N LYS A 212 7.62 -13.73 -19.31
CA LYS A 212 8.17 -15.11 -19.47
C LYS A 212 8.93 -15.64 -18.27
N ASP A 213 9.45 -14.70 -17.48
CA ASP A 213 10.26 -14.91 -16.31
C ASP A 213 9.97 -13.80 -15.30
N TRP A 214 10.50 -13.93 -14.09
CA TRP A 214 10.30 -12.95 -13.02
C TRP A 214 11.06 -11.64 -13.28
N SER A 215 12.03 -11.62 -14.20
CA SER A 215 12.76 -10.40 -14.57
C SER A 215 11.90 -9.51 -15.46
N PHE A 216 10.78 -9.02 -14.92
CA PHE A 216 9.87 -8.10 -15.58
C PHE A 216 10.67 -6.97 -16.24
N PRO A 217 10.73 -6.90 -17.58
CA PRO A 217 11.30 -5.75 -18.24
C PRO A 217 10.43 -4.54 -17.90
N LYS A 218 11.05 -3.37 -17.70
CA LYS A 218 10.32 -2.10 -17.75
C LYS A 218 9.85 -1.92 -19.19
N ASP A 219 8.62 -2.33 -19.51
CA ASP A 219 8.15 -2.19 -20.90
C ASP A 219 7.89 -0.71 -21.24
N LYS A 220 8.71 -0.18 -22.15
CA LYS A 220 8.39 0.98 -22.99
C LYS A 220 7.89 0.43 -24.33
N ARG A 221 6.58 0.18 -24.41
CA ARG A 221 5.79 -0.07 -25.63
C ARG A 221 6.10 -1.36 -26.41
N GLY A 222 5.11 -2.26 -26.47
CA GLY A 222 4.69 -2.91 -27.73
C GLY A 222 4.66 -4.44 -27.73
N LEU A 223 3.59 -4.99 -28.34
CA LEU A 223 3.18 -6.40 -28.39
C LEU A 223 4.22 -7.46 -28.85
N SER A 224 3.89 -8.70 -28.46
CA SER A 224 4.36 -10.03 -28.95
C SER A 224 5.70 -10.52 -28.37
N ALA A 225 5.96 -11.78 -28.04
CA ALA A 225 5.30 -13.07 -28.28
C ALA A 225 5.79 -14.12 -27.24
N PHE A 226 5.00 -15.19 -27.03
CA PHE A 226 5.35 -16.49 -26.41
C PHE A 226 5.80 -16.53 -24.93
N LEU A 227 5.40 -17.57 -24.19
CA LEU A 227 5.89 -18.07 -22.90
C LEU A 227 5.26 -17.54 -21.58
N ARG A 228 5.15 -18.50 -20.63
CA ARG A 228 4.70 -18.56 -19.22
C ARG A 228 4.69 -17.22 -18.49
N ARG A 229 3.55 -16.78 -17.97
CA ARG A 229 3.33 -15.39 -17.54
C ARG A 229 3.05 -15.19 -16.05
N VAL A 230 3.84 -14.31 -15.43
CA VAL A 230 3.91 -13.96 -13.99
C VAL A 230 3.02 -12.75 -13.64
N ALA A 231 2.01 -12.88 -12.76
CA ALA A 231 1.22 -11.76 -12.23
C ALA A 231 1.83 -11.15 -10.94
N SER A 232 1.59 -9.87 -10.63
CA SER A 232 2.07 -9.16 -9.42
C SER A 232 1.20 -7.92 -9.16
N TRP A 233 0.88 -7.63 -7.89
CA TRP A 233 0.06 -6.50 -7.40
C TRP A 233 0.84 -5.65 -6.37
N ALA A 234 0.37 -4.44 -6.08
CA ALA A 234 0.86 -3.66 -4.95
C ALA A 234 -0.25 -2.87 -4.21
N ILE A 235 -0.46 -3.16 -2.92
CA ILE A 235 -1.11 -2.27 -1.96
C ILE A 235 -0.10 -1.19 -1.56
N GLY A 236 -0.03 -0.15 -2.38
CA GLY A 236 0.62 1.09 -1.97
C GLY A 236 1.98 1.37 -2.58
N ARG A 237 2.19 0.98 -3.83
CA ARG A 237 3.13 1.70 -4.71
C ARG A 237 2.36 2.45 -5.79
N SER A 238 2.09 3.72 -5.54
CA SER A 238 1.94 4.76 -6.58
C SER A 238 3.28 5.49 -6.81
#